data_AF-A0A349GZY8-F1
#
_entry.id   AF-A0A349GZY8-F1
#
_cell.length_a   1.000
_cell.length_b   1.000
_cell.length_c   1.000
_cell.angle_alpha   90.00
_cell.angle_beta   90.00
_cell.angle_gamma   90.00
#
_symmetry.space_group_name_H-M   'P 1'
#
loop_
_entity.id
_entity.type
_entity.pdbx_description
1 polymer ?
#
loop_
_entity_poly.entity_id
_entity_poly.type
_entity_poly.pdbx_seq_one_letter_code
_entity_poly.pdbx_strand_id
1 'polypeptide(L)'
;MNMLNYTQRRESWQPGLSLDSRDAVFEHMLSALCNQAFFQINPKLDKATILKALIDREEQRATGIGSGIAFPHARLELLQHPLLAIATLAKPVMFDTEPIQIVCLILVPQSDSSTSLKLMSQLSKIFRADATREQVLAAASPEDLYALFKAHNPRLDRPLLASDIMRPPRWWVRPEDRVSKCSHMMGVNGLPAVPVVNENQEILGEITVDGLF
;
A
#
# COMPACT_ATOMS: atom_id res chain seq x y z
N MET A 1 10.39 14.12 10.56
CA MET A 1 10.89 13.33 9.41
C MET A 1 9.88 13.43 8.28
N ASN A 2 10.31 13.51 7.02
CA ASN A 2 9.43 13.69 5.86
C ASN A 2 9.57 12.49 4.90
N MET A 3 8.48 12.08 4.25
CA MET A 3 8.50 11.00 3.25
C MET A 3 9.53 11.23 2.15
N LEU A 4 9.76 12.48 1.75
CA LEU A 4 10.71 12.84 0.70
C LEU A 4 12.16 12.43 1.02
N ASN A 5 12.47 12.14 2.29
CA ASN A 5 13.77 11.62 2.68
C ASN A 5 14.05 10.23 2.09
N TYR A 6 13.02 9.49 1.69
CA TYR A 6 13.13 8.15 1.11
C TYR A 6 13.00 8.13 -0.41
N THR A 7 12.82 9.30 -1.03
CA THR A 7 12.61 9.48 -2.48
C THR A 7 13.53 10.55 -3.07
N GLN A 8 14.73 10.69 -2.52
CA GLN A 8 15.70 11.73 -2.95
C GLN A 8 16.29 11.45 -4.34
N ARG A 9 16.17 10.21 -4.82
CA ARG A 9 16.70 9.78 -6.10
C ARG A 9 15.64 9.96 -7.18
N ARG A 10 16.07 10.31 -8.40
CA ARG A 10 15.18 10.47 -9.55
C ARG A 10 14.46 9.16 -9.87
N GLU A 11 15.13 8.04 -9.67
CA GLU A 11 14.63 6.68 -9.86
C GLU A 11 13.49 6.31 -8.90
N SER A 12 13.27 7.08 -7.83
CA SER A 12 12.09 6.93 -6.97
C SER A 12 10.80 7.42 -7.63
N TRP A 13 10.86 8.09 -8.78
CA TRP A 13 9.72 8.73 -9.44
C TRP A 13 9.63 8.25 -10.89
N GLN A 14 8.60 7.46 -11.19
CA GLN A 14 8.52 6.70 -12.44
C GLN A 14 7.14 6.91 -13.11
N PRO A 15 6.92 8.05 -13.79
CA PRO A 15 5.63 8.34 -14.41
C PRO A 15 5.40 7.51 -15.68
N GLY A 16 4.14 7.18 -15.95
CA GLY A 16 3.66 6.75 -17.27
C GLY A 16 4.24 5.43 -17.78
N LEU A 17 4.57 4.48 -16.90
CA LEU A 17 5.13 3.19 -17.29
C LEU A 17 4.13 2.40 -18.14
N SER A 18 4.60 1.87 -19.26
CA SER A 18 3.82 0.99 -20.14
C SER A 18 4.28 -0.45 -19.92
N LEU A 19 3.65 -1.12 -18.96
CA LEU A 19 3.92 -2.49 -18.54
C LEU A 19 2.61 -3.27 -18.54
N ASP A 20 2.67 -4.59 -18.73
CA ASP A 20 1.51 -5.45 -18.98
C ASP A 20 1.16 -6.38 -17.81
N SER A 21 2.06 -6.52 -16.83
CA SER A 21 1.91 -7.45 -15.72
C SER A 21 2.48 -6.89 -14.43
N ARG A 22 1.92 -7.33 -13.31
CA ARG A 22 2.36 -6.99 -11.96
C ARG A 22 3.86 -7.27 -11.77
N ASP A 23 4.31 -8.44 -12.21
CA ASP A 23 5.69 -8.87 -12.02
C ASP A 23 6.65 -7.99 -12.84
N ALA A 24 6.27 -7.61 -14.08
CA ALA A 24 7.03 -6.65 -14.86
C ALA A 24 7.09 -5.26 -14.19
N VAL A 25 6.01 -4.82 -13.52
CA VAL A 25 6.01 -3.60 -12.71
C VAL A 25 7.00 -3.70 -11.55
N PHE A 26 7.00 -4.81 -10.81
CA PHE A 26 7.93 -5.01 -9.69
C PHE A 26 9.38 -5.05 -10.17
N GLU A 27 9.66 -5.81 -11.23
CA GLU A 27 10.98 -5.90 -11.82
C GLU A 27 11.50 -4.55 -12.33
N HIS A 28 10.66 -3.78 -13.02
CA HIS A 28 11.01 -2.47 -13.52
C HIS A 28 11.34 -1.50 -12.38
N MET A 29 10.39 -1.35 -11.43
CA MET A 29 10.56 -0.44 -10.30
C MET A 29 11.78 -0.81 -9.45
N LEU A 30 12.01 -2.11 -9.23
CA LEU A 30 13.17 -2.59 -8.50
C LEU A 30 14.47 -2.34 -9.26
N SER A 31 14.50 -2.51 -10.58
CA SER A 31 15.70 -2.24 -11.38
C SER A 31 16.12 -0.78 -11.31
N ALA A 32 15.15 0.14 -11.33
CA ALA A 32 15.41 1.57 -11.19
C ALA A 32 15.87 1.90 -9.76
N LEU A 33 15.15 1.41 -8.74
CA LEU A 33 15.40 1.76 -7.35
C LEU A 33 16.67 1.08 -6.80
N CYS A 34 16.94 -0.16 -7.17
CA CYS A 34 18.10 -0.94 -6.76
C CYS A 34 19.08 -1.08 -7.95
N ASN A 35 19.58 0.05 -8.42
CA ASN A 35 20.60 0.10 -9.48
C ASN A 35 21.98 -0.35 -8.98
N GLN A 36 23.00 -0.31 -9.84
CA GLN A 36 24.36 -0.74 -9.50
C GLN A 36 24.93 -0.03 -8.27
N ALA A 37 24.70 1.28 -8.13
CA ALA A 37 25.19 2.05 -6.97
C ALA A 37 24.54 1.59 -5.65
N PHE A 38 23.26 1.21 -5.69
CA PHE A 38 22.60 0.62 -4.52
C PHE A 38 23.28 -0.67 -4.07
N PHE A 39 23.60 -1.57 -5.00
CA PHE A 39 24.25 -2.85 -4.66
C PHE A 39 25.73 -2.68 -4.28
N GLN A 40 26.43 -1.64 -4.74
CA GLN A 40 27.77 -1.33 -4.25
C GLN A 40 27.77 -0.98 -2.76
N ILE A 41 26.75 -0.25 -2.29
CA ILE A 41 26.59 0.10 -0.87
C ILE A 41 26.01 -1.08 -0.07
N ASN A 42 25.25 -1.96 -0.72
CA ASN A 42 24.59 -3.12 -0.12
C ASN A 42 25.05 -4.43 -0.79
N PRO A 43 26.35 -4.80 -0.70
CA PRO A 43 26.94 -5.88 -1.52
C PRO A 43 26.43 -7.28 -1.17
N LYS A 44 25.73 -7.42 -0.04
CA LYS A 44 25.11 -8.68 0.41
C LYS A 44 23.64 -8.80 0.00
N LEU A 45 23.07 -7.77 -0.63
CA LEU A 45 21.74 -7.84 -1.23
C LEU A 45 21.89 -8.11 -2.72
N ASP A 46 20.97 -8.88 -3.28
CA ASP A 46 20.84 -9.08 -4.72
C ASP A 46 19.40 -8.84 -5.16
N LYS A 47 19.24 -8.52 -6.44
CA LYS A 47 17.94 -8.18 -7.03
C LYS A 47 16.94 -9.34 -6.94
N ALA A 48 17.39 -10.58 -7.16
CA ALA A 48 16.50 -11.74 -7.20
C ALA A 48 15.89 -12.01 -5.81
N THR A 49 16.70 -11.91 -4.75
CA THR A 49 16.23 -12.03 -3.37
C THR A 49 15.20 -10.97 -3.01
N ILE A 50 15.43 -9.70 -3.39
CA ILE A 50 14.48 -8.62 -3.12
C ILE A 50 13.18 -8.82 -3.90
N LEU A 51 13.26 -9.19 -5.17
CA LEU A 51 12.08 -9.46 -6.01
C LEU A 51 11.27 -10.63 -5.45
N LYS A 52 11.94 -11.72 -5.07
CA LYS A 52 11.29 -12.86 -4.43
C LYS A 52 10.55 -12.45 -3.16
N ALA A 53 11.17 -11.64 -2.29
CA ALA A 53 10.51 -11.16 -1.08
C ALA A 53 9.25 -10.32 -1.36
N LEU A 54 9.23 -9.54 -2.46
CA LEU A 54 8.04 -8.80 -2.89
C LEU A 54 6.95 -9.74 -3.41
N ILE A 55 7.31 -10.71 -4.25
CA ILE A 55 6.36 -11.70 -4.81
C ILE A 55 5.76 -12.54 -3.68
N ASP A 56 6.59 -13.10 -2.81
CA ASP A 56 6.15 -13.92 -1.67
C ASP A 56 5.19 -13.11 -0.77
N ARG A 57 5.43 -11.80 -0.59
CA ARG A 57 4.52 -10.92 0.17
C ARG A 57 3.21 -10.66 -0.56
N GLU A 58 3.26 -10.43 -1.86
CA GLU A 58 2.08 -10.20 -2.69
C GLU A 58 1.16 -11.43 -2.73
N GLU A 59 1.74 -12.64 -2.76
CA GLU A 59 1.00 -13.91 -2.77
C GLU A 59 0.29 -14.20 -1.44
N GLN A 60 0.79 -13.71 -0.30
CA GLN A 60 0.07 -13.83 0.97
C GLN A 60 -1.29 -13.12 0.92
N ARG A 61 -1.31 -11.93 0.32
CA ARG A 61 -2.50 -11.13 0.06
C ARG A 61 -2.09 -9.96 -0.85
N ALA A 62 -2.86 -9.78 -1.93
CA ALA A 62 -2.66 -8.69 -2.88
C ALA A 62 -2.50 -7.34 -2.16
N THR A 63 -1.56 -6.53 -2.62
CA THR A 63 -1.26 -5.23 -1.99
C THR A 63 -2.04 -4.06 -2.59
N GLY A 64 -2.94 -4.35 -3.54
CA GLY A 64 -3.98 -3.44 -3.99
C GLY A 64 -4.92 -3.09 -2.84
N ILE A 65 -5.21 -1.80 -2.66
CA ILE A 65 -6.09 -1.29 -1.59
C ILE A 65 -7.38 -0.64 -2.11
N GLY A 66 -7.65 -0.81 -3.41
CA GLY A 66 -8.71 -0.15 -4.17
C GLY A 66 -8.29 1.23 -4.70
N SER A 67 -9.20 1.88 -5.45
CA SER A 67 -8.99 3.19 -6.10
C SER A 67 -7.79 3.24 -7.06
N GLY A 68 -7.38 2.09 -7.61
CA GLY A 68 -6.26 1.99 -8.54
C GLY A 68 -4.87 2.07 -7.89
N ILE A 69 -4.75 1.82 -6.58
CA ILE A 69 -3.50 1.99 -5.83
C ILE A 69 -3.03 0.66 -5.24
N ALA A 70 -1.74 0.37 -5.37
CA ALA A 70 -1.08 -0.72 -4.68
C ALA A 70 0.12 -0.25 -3.84
N PHE A 71 0.37 -0.95 -2.74
CA PHE A 71 1.54 -0.76 -1.88
C PHE A 71 2.41 -2.03 -1.78
N PRO A 72 3.09 -2.46 -2.85
CA PRO A 72 4.04 -3.56 -2.76
C PRO A 72 5.12 -3.23 -1.74
N HIS A 73 5.38 -4.14 -0.81
CA HIS A 73 6.37 -3.88 0.24
C HIS A 73 7.11 -5.14 0.64
N ALA A 74 8.38 -4.98 1.01
CA ALA A 74 9.20 -6.06 1.53
C ALA A 74 10.05 -5.58 2.70
N ARG A 75 10.26 -6.48 3.67
CA ARG A 75 11.22 -6.31 4.75
C ARG A 75 12.50 -7.02 4.36
N LEU A 76 13.63 -6.30 4.41
CA LEU A 76 14.93 -6.80 4.00
C LEU A 76 15.88 -6.77 5.18
N GLU A 77 16.49 -7.92 5.51
CA GLU A 77 17.37 -8.08 6.68
C GLU A 77 18.61 -7.18 6.60
N LEU A 78 19.23 -7.05 5.42
CA LEU A 78 20.50 -6.36 5.23
C LEU A 78 20.36 -4.91 4.74
N LEU A 79 19.13 -4.41 4.57
CA LEU A 79 18.87 -3.05 4.16
C LEU A 79 19.06 -2.10 5.36
N GLN A 80 19.84 -1.05 5.19
CA GLN A 80 20.13 -0.09 6.28
C GLN A 80 19.08 1.01 6.41
N HIS A 81 18.50 1.45 5.28
CA HIS A 81 17.57 2.57 5.23
C HIS A 81 16.35 2.25 4.36
N PRO A 82 15.15 2.70 4.76
CA PRO A 82 13.97 2.56 3.92
C PRO A 82 14.13 3.19 2.54
N LEU A 83 13.51 2.59 1.55
CA LEU A 83 13.40 3.11 0.19
C LEU A 83 11.92 3.18 -0.21
N LEU A 84 11.57 4.25 -0.91
CA LEU A 84 10.26 4.43 -1.52
C LEU A 84 10.43 4.74 -3.01
N ALA A 85 9.62 4.11 -3.85
CA ALA A 85 9.41 4.51 -5.24
C ALA A 85 7.92 4.62 -5.53
N ILE A 86 7.56 5.60 -6.35
CA ILE A 86 6.20 5.87 -6.80
C ILE A 86 6.19 5.82 -8.32
N ALA A 87 5.40 4.91 -8.87
CA ALA A 87 5.18 4.77 -10.29
C ALA A 87 3.71 5.05 -10.65
N THR A 88 3.49 5.59 -11.84
CA THR A 88 2.19 5.58 -12.50
C THR A 88 2.24 4.72 -13.75
N LEU A 89 1.16 4.03 -14.04
CA LEU A 89 1.04 3.14 -15.20
C LEU A 89 0.18 3.83 -16.25
N ALA A 90 0.63 3.82 -17.51
CA ALA A 90 -0.08 4.44 -18.63
C ALA A 90 -1.45 3.79 -18.90
N LYS A 91 -1.61 2.53 -18.49
CA LYS A 91 -2.87 1.78 -18.47
C LYS A 91 -2.96 0.96 -17.18
N PRO A 92 -4.16 0.64 -16.69
CA PRO A 92 -4.32 -0.25 -15.56
C PRO A 92 -3.64 -1.61 -15.79
N VAL A 93 -2.95 -2.12 -14.77
CA VAL A 93 -2.39 -3.48 -14.71
C VAL A 93 -3.07 -4.24 -13.58
N MET A 94 -3.47 -5.48 -13.85
CA MET A 94 -4.17 -6.31 -12.85
C MET A 94 -3.20 -6.83 -11.79
N PHE A 95 -3.49 -6.55 -10.52
CA PHE A 95 -2.86 -7.16 -9.35
C PHE A 95 -3.91 -8.05 -8.72
N ASP A 96 -3.86 -9.35 -9.03
CA ASP A 96 -4.97 -10.28 -8.78
C ASP A 96 -6.28 -9.75 -9.41
N THR A 97 -7.29 -9.42 -8.61
CA THR A 97 -8.61 -8.95 -9.06
C THR A 97 -8.72 -7.43 -9.13
N GLU A 98 -7.68 -6.69 -8.73
CA GLU A 98 -7.70 -5.23 -8.64
C GLU A 98 -6.95 -4.56 -9.82
N PRO A 99 -7.58 -3.65 -10.58
CA PRO A 99 -6.90 -2.87 -11.61
C PRO A 99 -6.10 -1.72 -10.99
N ILE A 100 -4.77 -1.73 -11.14
CA ILE A 100 -3.85 -0.77 -10.52
C ILE A 100 -3.28 0.20 -11.55
N GLN A 101 -3.19 1.49 -11.21
CA GLN A 101 -2.49 2.51 -12.01
C GLN A 101 -1.45 3.32 -11.21
N ILE A 102 -1.49 3.29 -9.88
CA ILE A 102 -0.50 3.95 -9.01
C ILE A 102 0.13 2.88 -8.13
N VAL A 103 1.46 2.80 -8.15
CA VAL A 103 2.21 1.80 -7.38
C VAL A 103 3.21 2.50 -6.49
N CYS A 104 3.14 2.23 -5.19
CA CYS A 104 4.05 2.76 -4.18
C CYS A 104 4.88 1.62 -3.57
N LEU A 105 6.03 1.34 -4.18
CA LEU A 105 6.95 0.29 -3.75
C LEU A 105 7.73 0.75 -2.50
N ILE A 106 7.65 -0.03 -1.42
CA ILE A 106 8.28 0.28 -0.13
C ILE A 106 9.21 -0.86 0.28
N LEU A 107 10.51 -0.57 0.40
CA LEU A 107 11.48 -1.50 0.97
C LEU A 107 11.92 -0.96 2.33
N VAL A 108 11.85 -1.77 3.39
CA VAL A 108 12.24 -1.36 4.74
C VAL A 108 13.22 -2.34 5.37
N PRO A 109 14.13 -1.87 6.24
CA PRO A 109 14.89 -2.76 7.12
C PRO A 109 13.96 -3.66 7.94
N GLN A 110 14.37 -4.89 8.20
CA GLN A 110 13.59 -5.82 9.03
C GLN A 110 13.32 -5.29 10.46
N SER A 111 14.24 -4.47 10.97
CA SER A 111 14.12 -3.78 12.27
C SER A 111 13.11 -2.63 12.27
N ASP A 112 12.70 -2.11 11.12
CA ASP A 112 11.80 -0.96 10.99
C ASP A 112 10.39 -1.37 10.54
N SER A 113 9.62 -1.88 11.48
CA SER A 113 8.23 -2.28 11.24
C SER A 113 7.27 -1.07 11.10
N SER A 114 7.63 0.10 11.63
CA SER A 114 6.70 1.23 11.74
C SER A 114 6.72 2.17 10.55
N THR A 115 7.87 2.32 9.87
CA THR A 115 8.00 3.31 8.79
C THR A 115 7.16 2.95 7.58
N SER A 116 7.08 1.67 7.20
CA SER A 116 6.20 1.22 6.10
C SER A 116 4.73 1.63 6.34
N LEU A 117 4.21 1.38 7.54
CA LEU A 117 2.83 1.78 7.91
C LEU A 117 2.63 3.30 7.88
N LYS A 118 3.62 4.08 8.36
CA LYS A 118 3.56 5.55 8.29
C LYS A 118 3.54 6.04 6.84
N LEU A 119 4.37 5.47 5.97
CA LEU A 119 4.42 5.79 4.53
C LEU A 119 3.09 5.47 3.87
N MET A 120 2.59 4.24 4.04
CA MET A 120 1.29 3.80 3.50
C MET A 120 0.15 4.68 3.99
N SER A 121 0.12 5.05 5.28
CA SER A 121 -0.89 5.96 5.82
C SER A 121 -0.82 7.33 5.15
N GLN A 122 0.35 7.97 5.10
CA GLN A 122 0.48 9.30 4.48
C GLN A 122 0.14 9.29 2.99
N LEU A 123 0.63 8.29 2.25
CA LEU A 123 0.30 8.12 0.84
C LEU A 123 -1.20 7.90 0.63
N SER A 124 -1.82 7.03 1.43
CA SER A 124 -3.28 6.85 1.41
C SER A 124 -4.01 8.17 1.68
N LYS A 125 -3.53 9.01 2.60
CA LYS A 125 -4.12 10.33 2.89
C LYS A 125 -4.06 11.26 1.68
N ILE A 126 -2.92 11.31 1.00
CA ILE A 126 -2.72 12.11 -0.22
C ILE A 126 -3.65 11.61 -1.32
N PHE A 127 -3.71 10.30 -1.52
CA PHE A 127 -4.53 9.70 -2.57
C PHE A 127 -6.02 9.66 -2.27
N ARG A 128 -6.51 10.10 -1.11
CA ARG A 128 -7.96 10.14 -0.85
C ARG A 128 -8.71 11.08 -1.80
N ALA A 129 -8.08 12.18 -2.19
CA ALA A 129 -8.69 13.14 -3.10
C ALA A 129 -8.54 12.67 -4.55
N ASP A 130 -9.65 12.53 -5.26
CA ASP A 130 -9.70 12.08 -6.66
C ASP A 130 -8.87 13.01 -7.56
N ALA A 131 -9.01 14.32 -7.37
CA ALA A 131 -8.22 15.33 -8.07
C ALA A 131 -6.70 15.14 -7.89
N THR A 132 -6.25 14.75 -6.69
CA THR A 132 -4.83 14.47 -6.46
C THR A 132 -4.37 13.22 -7.21
N ARG A 133 -5.21 12.16 -7.26
CA ARG A 133 -4.88 10.96 -8.04
C ARG A 133 -4.80 11.27 -9.53
N GLU A 134 -5.73 12.06 -10.06
CA GLU A 134 -5.72 12.51 -11.45
C GLU A 134 -4.45 13.32 -11.78
N GLN A 135 -4.03 14.24 -10.90
CA GLN A 135 -2.78 14.98 -11.07
C GLN A 135 -1.55 14.07 -11.05
N VAL A 136 -1.52 13.07 -10.16
CA VAL A 136 -0.44 12.08 -10.09
C VAL A 136 -0.38 11.27 -11.39
N LEU A 137 -1.52 10.80 -11.89
CA LEU A 137 -1.61 10.05 -13.15
C LEU A 137 -1.23 10.89 -14.38
N ALA A 138 -1.50 12.20 -14.36
CA ALA A 138 -1.18 13.13 -15.44
C ALA A 138 0.29 13.60 -15.43
N ALA A 139 1.07 13.31 -14.38
CA ALA A 139 2.47 13.70 -14.29
C ALA A 139 3.28 13.07 -15.44
N ALA A 140 4.04 13.89 -16.18
CA ALA A 140 4.77 13.46 -17.37
C ALA A 140 6.26 13.22 -17.09
N SER A 141 6.76 13.68 -15.95
CA SER A 141 8.16 13.57 -15.57
C SER A 141 8.36 13.18 -14.09
N PRO A 142 9.51 12.56 -13.75
CA PRO A 142 9.93 12.33 -12.36
C PRO A 142 9.85 13.61 -11.51
N GLU A 143 10.19 14.74 -12.11
CA GLU A 143 10.20 16.06 -11.49
C GLU A 143 8.77 16.55 -11.17
N ASP A 144 7.79 16.27 -12.04
CA ASP A 144 6.37 16.60 -11.79
C ASP A 144 5.82 15.83 -10.58
N LEU A 145 6.08 14.52 -10.51
CA LEU A 145 5.70 13.71 -9.35
C LEU A 145 6.36 14.25 -8.09
N TYR A 146 7.68 14.44 -8.11
CA TYR A 146 8.40 14.98 -6.96
C TYR A 146 7.82 16.32 -6.50
N ALA A 147 7.53 17.25 -7.43
CA ALA A 147 6.96 18.55 -7.12
C ALA A 147 5.56 18.43 -6.47
N LEU A 148 4.70 17.54 -6.99
CA LEU A 148 3.37 17.28 -6.46
C LEU A 148 3.44 16.78 -5.01
N PHE A 149 4.26 15.76 -4.75
CA PHE A 149 4.40 15.24 -3.38
C PHE A 149 5.11 16.22 -2.46
N LYS A 150 6.04 17.04 -2.97
CA LYS A 150 6.66 18.12 -2.21
C LYS A 150 5.64 19.16 -1.77
N ALA A 151 4.72 19.55 -2.63
CA ALA A 151 3.64 20.49 -2.30
C ALA A 151 2.72 19.97 -1.18
N HIS A 152 2.47 18.66 -1.13
CA HIS A 152 1.68 18.02 -0.06
C HIS A 152 2.41 17.94 1.29
N ASN A 153 3.73 18.17 1.33
CA ASN A 153 4.57 18.12 2.53
C ASN A 153 4.30 16.91 3.45
N PRO A 154 4.43 15.66 2.96
CA PRO A 154 4.07 14.44 3.68
C PRO A 154 4.97 14.18 4.90
N ARG A 155 4.49 14.57 6.08
CA ARG A 155 5.23 14.41 7.35
C ARG A 155 5.01 13.04 7.98
N LEU A 156 6.08 12.50 8.53
CA LEU A 156 6.17 11.21 9.25
C LEU A 156 6.68 11.39 10.68
N ASP A 157 6.64 12.62 11.19
CA ASP A 157 7.14 13.03 12.51
C ASP A 157 6.24 12.61 13.67
N ARG A 158 4.92 12.48 13.45
CA ARG A 158 4.00 12.04 14.51
C ARG A 158 3.76 10.53 14.51
N PRO A 159 3.41 9.94 15.68
CA PRO A 159 2.94 8.56 15.77
C PRO A 159 1.71 8.33 14.87
N LEU A 160 1.60 7.10 14.37
CA LEU A 160 0.41 6.63 13.68
C LEU A 160 -0.66 6.36 14.74
N LEU A 161 -1.82 7.00 14.60
CA LEU A 161 -2.96 6.78 15.49
C LEU A 161 -3.91 5.76 14.86
N ALA A 162 -4.69 5.06 15.68
CA ALA A 162 -5.75 4.18 15.18
C ALA A 162 -6.70 4.94 14.22
N SER A 163 -7.00 6.19 14.53
CA SER A 163 -7.83 7.08 13.71
C SER A 163 -7.27 7.39 12.32
N ASP A 164 -5.96 7.18 12.09
CA ASP A 164 -5.33 7.41 10.79
C ASP A 164 -5.54 6.28 9.79
N ILE A 165 -5.86 5.08 10.29
CA ILE A 165 -6.03 3.85 9.50
C ILE A 165 -7.43 3.27 9.60
N MET A 166 -8.18 3.61 10.66
CA MET A 166 -9.56 3.17 10.82
C MET A 166 -10.40 3.66 9.65
N ARG A 167 -11.34 2.82 9.24
CA ARG A 167 -12.41 3.16 8.32
C ARG A 167 -13.73 2.77 8.98
N PRO A 168 -14.84 3.47 8.68
CA PRO A 168 -16.15 2.99 9.05
C PRO A 168 -16.33 1.54 8.55
N PRO A 169 -16.95 0.67 9.36
CA PRO A 169 -17.23 -0.69 8.92
C PRO A 169 -18.09 -0.65 7.66
N ARG A 170 -17.68 -1.37 6.62
CA ARG A 170 -18.45 -1.48 5.36
C ARG A 170 -19.69 -2.37 5.53
N TRP A 171 -19.59 -3.32 6.44
CA TRP A 171 -20.62 -4.30 6.75
C TRP A 171 -20.81 -4.33 8.26
N TRP A 172 -22.05 -4.45 8.69
CA TRP A 172 -22.44 -4.56 10.10
C TRP A 172 -23.76 -5.32 10.21
N VAL A 173 -24.05 -5.80 11.41
CA VAL A 173 -25.32 -6.42 11.76
C VAL A 173 -25.91 -5.76 13.00
N ARG A 174 -27.19 -6.02 13.28
CA ARG A 174 -27.86 -5.54 14.50
C ARG A 174 -28.07 -6.68 15.50
N PRO A 175 -28.26 -6.41 16.81
CA PRO A 175 -28.52 -7.45 17.80
C PRO A 175 -29.72 -8.37 17.48
N GLU A 176 -30.73 -7.85 16.79
CA GLU A 176 -31.93 -8.56 16.37
C GLU A 176 -31.76 -9.37 15.06
N ASP A 177 -30.63 -9.21 14.36
CA ASP A 177 -30.36 -9.99 13.15
C ASP A 177 -30.12 -11.46 13.50
N ARG A 178 -30.70 -12.35 12.67
CA ARG A 178 -30.47 -13.79 12.82
C ARG A 178 -29.01 -14.13 12.54
N VAL A 179 -28.42 -15.00 13.35
CA VAL A 179 -27.04 -15.50 13.17
C VAL A 179 -26.80 -16.06 11.75
N SER A 180 -27.81 -16.64 11.10
CA SER A 180 -27.71 -17.12 9.72
C SER A 180 -27.44 -15.99 8.71
N LYS A 181 -27.98 -14.78 8.94
CA LYS A 181 -27.67 -13.59 8.14
C LYS A 181 -26.21 -13.17 8.34
N CYS A 182 -25.73 -13.19 9.58
CA CYS A 182 -24.33 -12.89 9.92
C CYS A 182 -23.38 -13.87 9.24
N SER A 183 -23.61 -15.17 9.40
CA SER A 183 -22.79 -16.24 8.78
C SER A 183 -22.79 -16.15 7.24
N HIS A 184 -23.95 -15.92 6.62
CA HIS A 184 -24.02 -15.74 5.16
C HIS A 184 -23.26 -14.50 4.69
N MET A 185 -23.46 -13.35 5.35
CA MET A 185 -22.73 -12.10 5.03
C MET A 185 -21.22 -12.29 5.17
N MET A 186 -20.76 -12.91 6.26
CA MET A 186 -19.35 -13.17 6.49
C MET A 186 -18.77 -14.11 5.44
N GLY A 187 -19.48 -15.19 5.07
CA GLY A 187 -19.05 -16.13 4.03
C GLY A 187 -18.93 -15.50 2.65
N VAL A 188 -19.96 -14.76 2.21
CA VAL A 188 -19.98 -14.13 0.87
C VAL A 188 -18.94 -13.01 0.74
N ASN A 189 -18.67 -12.27 1.82
CA ASN A 189 -17.74 -11.15 1.81
C ASN A 189 -16.34 -11.50 2.37
N GLY A 190 -16.09 -12.77 2.70
CA GLY A 190 -14.81 -13.23 3.27
C GLY A 190 -14.41 -12.51 4.56
N LEU A 191 -15.38 -12.19 5.43
CA LEU A 191 -15.14 -11.40 6.64
C LEU A 191 -14.76 -12.31 7.81
N PRO A 192 -13.60 -12.11 8.46
CA PRO A 192 -13.23 -12.86 9.65
C PRO A 192 -13.99 -12.41 10.92
N ALA A 193 -14.56 -11.20 10.88
CA ALA A 193 -15.39 -10.64 11.92
C ALA A 193 -16.38 -9.63 11.34
N VAL A 194 -17.51 -9.43 12.01
CA VAL A 194 -18.50 -8.39 11.68
C VAL A 194 -18.91 -7.62 12.94
N PRO A 195 -18.90 -6.28 12.92
CA PRO A 195 -19.36 -5.50 14.06
C PRO A 195 -20.88 -5.58 14.21
N VAL A 196 -21.33 -5.66 15.46
CA VAL A 196 -22.73 -5.52 15.86
C VAL A 196 -22.96 -4.09 16.29
N VAL A 197 -23.92 -3.40 15.69
CA VAL A 197 -24.18 -1.97 15.93
C VAL A 197 -25.62 -1.72 16.36
N ASN A 198 -25.85 -0.62 17.10
CA ASN A 198 -27.20 -0.15 17.42
C ASN A 198 -27.81 0.70 16.29
N GLU A 199 -29.00 1.28 16.54
CA GLU A 199 -29.70 2.15 15.59
C GLU A 199 -28.90 3.41 15.22
N ASN A 200 -28.06 3.89 16.13
CA ASN A 200 -27.16 5.04 15.94
C ASN A 200 -25.81 4.67 15.29
N GLN A 201 -25.64 3.41 14.84
CA GLN A 201 -24.39 2.87 14.30
C GLN A 201 -23.21 2.81 15.29
N GLU A 202 -23.50 2.86 16.59
CA GLU A 202 -22.49 2.67 17.62
C GLU A 202 -22.20 1.17 17.76
N ILE A 203 -20.92 0.81 17.80
CA ILE A 203 -20.48 -0.58 17.96
C ILE A 203 -20.84 -1.06 19.37
N LEU A 204 -21.68 -2.08 19.44
CA LEU A 204 -22.06 -2.78 20.66
C LEU A 204 -21.16 -3.99 20.95
N GLY A 205 -20.62 -4.61 19.90
CA GLY A 205 -19.76 -5.78 19.98
C GLY A 205 -19.31 -6.26 18.59
N GLU A 206 -18.73 -7.46 18.52
CA GLU A 206 -18.37 -8.10 17.26
C GLU A 206 -18.70 -9.60 17.28
N ILE A 207 -18.97 -10.15 16.11
CA ILE A 207 -19.09 -11.60 15.89
C ILE A 207 -17.87 -12.02 15.09
N THR A 208 -17.09 -12.96 15.60
CA THR A 208 -15.93 -13.55 14.93
C THR A 208 -16.28 -14.95 14.42
N VAL A 209 -15.48 -15.47 13.48
CA VAL A 209 -15.61 -16.87 13.02
C VAL A 209 -15.54 -17.85 14.19
N ASP A 210 -14.66 -17.59 15.17
CA ASP A 210 -14.52 -18.43 16.38
C ASP A 210 -15.76 -18.39 17.28
N GLY A 211 -16.59 -17.34 17.20
CA GLY A 211 -17.82 -17.21 17.97
C GLY A 211 -19.07 -17.81 17.30
N LEU A 212 -18.92 -18.34 16.08
CA LEU A 212 -20.01 -18.95 15.30
C LEU A 212 -19.98 -20.49 15.34
N PHE A 213 -18.93 -21.10 15.92
CA PHE A 213 -18.73 -22.54 16.02
C PHE A 213 -18.42 -22.99 17.45
#